data_AF-A0A7S0MUG6-F1
#
_entry.id   AF-A0A7S0MUG6-F1
#
_cell.length_a   1.000
_cell.length_b   1.000
_cell.length_c   1.000
_cell.angle_alpha   90.00
_cell.angle_beta   90.00
_cell.angle_gamma   90.00
#
_symmetry.space_group_name_H-M   'P 1'
#
loop_
_entity.id
_entity.type
_entity.pdbx_description
1 polymer ?
#
loop_
_entity_poly.entity_id
_entity_poly.type
_entity_poly.pdbx_seq_one_letter_code
_entity_poly.pdbx_strand_id
1 'polypeptide(L)'
;GKGGSLASRQAIIHSLVHIENWAIDLSWDILARFGAARNMPRDFFNDFVRVAQEEGKHFTLLKRRLEEMGSYYGAMPAHDGLWESASESAGMLEARLAVEHCVHEARG
;
A
#
# COMPACT_ATOMS: atom_id res chain seq x y z
N GLY A 1 24.46 -16.05 10.86
CA GLY A 1 23.66 -15.72 9.66
C GLY A 1 22.94 -14.41 9.87
N LYS A 2 22.95 -13.51 8.88
CA LYS A 2 22.41 -12.13 8.98
C LYS A 2 20.87 -12.02 8.90
N GLY A 3 20.13 -13.12 9.11
CA GLY A 3 18.65 -13.16 9.03
C GLY A 3 17.91 -12.83 10.33
N GLY A 4 18.62 -12.58 11.44
CA GLY A 4 18.02 -12.49 12.78
C GLY A 4 18.32 -11.21 13.57
N SER A 5 18.91 -10.18 12.95
CA SER A 5 19.21 -8.94 13.67
C SER A 5 17.94 -8.13 13.92
N LEU A 6 17.92 -7.31 14.98
CA LEU A 6 16.81 -6.40 15.26
C LEU A 6 16.56 -5.45 14.07
N ALA A 7 17.64 -4.91 13.49
CA ALA A 7 17.57 -4.03 12.32
C ALA A 7 16.95 -4.73 11.10
N SER A 8 17.30 -5.99 10.83
CA SER A 8 16.71 -6.76 9.73
C SER A 8 15.21 -6.97 9.92
N ARG A 9 14.76 -7.26 11.15
CA ARG A 9 13.32 -7.39 11.43
C ARG A 9 12.59 -6.04 11.34
N GLN A 10 13.20 -4.97 11.83
CA GLN A 10 12.63 -3.61 11.71
C GLN A 10 12.46 -3.24 10.23
N ALA A 11 13.46 -3.51 9.39
CA ALA A 11 13.39 -3.26 7.95
C ALA A 11 12.25 -4.03 7.27
N ILE A 12 12.09 -5.33 7.57
CA ILE A 12 10.99 -6.13 7.02
C ILE A 12 9.64 -5.56 7.44
N ILE A 13 9.43 -5.27 8.73
CA ILE A 13 8.16 -4.70 9.20
C ILE A 13 7.92 -3.32 8.60
N HIS A 14 8.94 -2.46 8.51
CA HIS A 14 8.81 -1.14 7.88
C HIS A 14 8.42 -1.24 6.40
N SER A 15 9.02 -2.15 5.64
CA SER A 15 8.62 -2.42 4.26
C SER A 15 7.15 -2.85 4.16
N LEU A 16 6.68 -3.71 5.06
CA LEU A 16 5.27 -4.11 5.09
C LEU A 16 4.36 -2.92 5.43
N VAL A 17 4.71 -2.09 6.42
CA VAL A 17 3.95 -0.85 6.72
C VAL A 17 3.86 0.05 5.49
N HIS A 18 4.94 0.17 4.73
CA HIS A 18 4.96 0.97 3.51
C HIS A 18 4.04 0.41 2.42
N ILE A 19 4.05 -0.92 2.21
CA ILE A 19 3.15 -1.60 1.26
C ILE A 19 1.68 -1.37 1.63
N GLU A 20 1.32 -1.52 2.91
CA GLU A 20 -0.07 -1.27 3.35
C GLU A 20 -0.48 0.19 3.14
N ASN A 21 0.42 1.14 3.40
CA ASN A 21 0.15 2.55 3.15
C ASN A 21 -0.10 2.81 1.66
N TRP A 22 0.68 2.19 0.77
CA TRP A 22 0.47 2.32 -0.66
C TRP A 22 -0.84 1.72 -1.13
N ALA A 23 -1.27 0.59 -0.60
CA ALA A 23 -2.57 0.02 -0.96
C ALA A 23 -3.74 0.95 -0.58
N ILE A 24 -3.64 1.63 0.58
CA ILE A 24 -4.59 2.68 0.97
C ILE A 24 -4.59 3.83 -0.04
N ASP A 25 -3.41 4.37 -0.35
CA ASP A 25 -3.27 5.51 -1.27
C ASP A 25 -3.76 5.17 -2.68
N LEU A 26 -3.44 3.98 -3.19
CA LEU A 26 -3.87 3.50 -4.51
C LEU A 26 -5.39 3.28 -4.57
N SER A 27 -5.99 2.70 -3.54
CA SER A 27 -7.44 2.54 -3.45
C SER A 27 -8.16 3.91 -3.53
N TRP A 28 -7.68 4.91 -2.79
CA TRP A 28 -8.25 6.26 -2.85
C TRP A 28 -8.00 6.96 -4.18
N ASP A 29 -6.81 6.77 -4.76
CA ASP A 29 -6.46 7.32 -6.07
C ASP A 29 -7.39 6.78 -7.18
N ILE A 30 -7.68 5.47 -7.17
CA ILE A 30 -8.61 4.84 -8.12
C ILE A 30 -10.00 5.45 -7.99
N LEU A 31 -10.50 5.59 -6.76
CA LEU A 31 -11.80 6.20 -6.48
C LEU A 31 -11.88 7.65 -6.96
N ALA A 32 -10.89 8.46 -6.61
CA ALA A 32 -10.86 9.89 -6.90
C ALA A 32 -10.72 10.18 -8.39
N ARG A 33 -9.88 9.43 -9.12
CA ARG A 33 -9.59 9.67 -10.54
C ARG A 33 -10.59 9.03 -11.48
N PHE A 34 -11.05 7.81 -11.19
CA PHE A 34 -11.83 7.02 -12.14
C PHE A 34 -13.29 6.83 -11.74
N GLY A 35 -13.60 6.81 -10.44
CA GLY A 35 -14.95 6.53 -9.95
C GLY A 35 -16.00 7.48 -10.55
N ALA A 36 -15.86 8.78 -10.29
CA ALA A 36 -16.79 9.78 -10.82
C ALA A 36 -16.60 10.02 -12.33
N ALA A 37 -15.35 10.11 -12.79
CA ALA A 37 -15.03 10.44 -14.17
C ALA A 37 -15.53 9.38 -15.19
N ARG A 38 -15.61 8.10 -14.79
CA ARG A 38 -16.09 7.00 -15.64
C ARG A 38 -17.52 6.55 -15.31
N ASN A 39 -18.25 7.30 -14.46
CA ASN A 39 -19.61 6.98 -14.03
C ASN A 39 -19.75 5.53 -13.50
N MET A 40 -18.80 5.12 -12.64
CA MET A 40 -18.76 3.77 -12.09
C MET A 40 -19.97 3.48 -11.18
N PRO A 41 -20.43 2.22 -11.11
CA PRO A 41 -21.52 1.85 -10.22
C PRO A 41 -21.11 2.02 -8.75
N ARG A 42 -22.09 2.19 -7.85
CA ARG A 42 -21.85 2.35 -6.41
C ARG A 42 -21.00 1.22 -5.81
N ASP A 43 -21.17 0.00 -6.30
CA ASP A 43 -20.44 -1.16 -5.79
C ASP A 43 -18.93 -1.05 -6.02
N PHE A 44 -18.50 -0.42 -7.12
CA PHE A 44 -17.09 -0.08 -7.35
C PHE A 44 -16.53 0.77 -6.20
N PHE A 45 -17.28 1.78 -5.76
CA PHE A 45 -16.86 2.62 -4.64
C PHE A 45 -16.80 1.84 -3.33
N ASN A 46 -17.83 1.03 -3.07
CA ASN A 46 -17.90 0.22 -1.86
C ASN A 46 -16.73 -0.76 -1.76
N ASP A 47 -16.35 -1.40 -2.87
CA ASP A 47 -15.24 -2.35 -2.91
C ASP A 47 -13.90 -1.69 -2.60
N PHE A 48 -13.56 -0.58 -3.24
CA PHE A 48 -12.29 0.11 -2.96
C PHE A 48 -12.26 0.78 -1.58
N VAL A 49 -13.39 1.27 -1.07
CA VAL A 49 -13.48 1.75 0.32
C VAL A 49 -13.23 0.61 1.31
N ARG A 50 -13.75 -0.59 1.03
CA ARG A 50 -13.50 -1.78 1.85
C ARG A 50 -12.03 -2.17 1.82
N VAL A 51 -11.38 -2.18 0.64
CA VAL A 51 -9.93 -2.45 0.53
C VAL A 51 -9.15 -1.42 1.35
N ALA A 52 -9.36 -0.12 1.14
CA ALA A 52 -8.67 0.92 1.90
C ALA A 52 -8.87 0.79 3.43
N GLN A 53 -10.07 0.36 3.86
CA GLN A 53 -10.34 0.12 5.27
C GLN A 53 -9.60 -1.11 5.82
N GLU A 54 -9.51 -2.20 5.06
CA GLU A 54 -8.79 -3.41 5.44
C GLU A 54 -7.29 -3.13 5.55
N GLU A 55 -6.70 -2.48 4.55
CA GLU A 55 -5.27 -2.13 4.56
C GLU A 55 -4.95 -1.07 5.62
N GLY A 56 -5.88 -0.17 5.94
CA GLY A 56 -5.77 0.73 7.09
C GLY A 56 -5.63 0.01 8.44
N LYS A 57 -6.29 -1.15 8.61
CA LYS A 57 -6.12 -1.97 9.82
C LYS A 57 -4.76 -2.65 9.83
N HIS A 58 -4.32 -3.21 8.71
CA HIS A 58 -2.99 -3.83 8.58
C HIS A 58 -1.87 -2.83 8.84
N PHE A 59 -1.93 -1.65 8.21
CA PHE A 59 -1.02 -0.53 8.45
C PHE A 59 -0.93 -0.21 9.94
N THR A 60 -2.08 -0.04 10.60
CA THR A 60 -2.13 0.32 12.03
C THR A 60 -1.48 -0.77 12.90
N LEU A 61 -1.75 -2.04 12.61
CA LEU A 61 -1.18 -3.17 13.35
C LEU A 61 0.34 -3.26 13.17
N LEU A 62 0.82 -3.18 11.93
CA LEU A 62 2.24 -3.27 11.60
C LEU A 62 3.03 -2.06 12.10
N LYS A 63 2.46 -0.85 11.99
CA LYS A 63 3.04 0.37 12.54
C LYS A 63 3.24 0.25 14.04
N ARG A 64 2.21 -0.18 14.77
CA ARG A 64 2.32 -0.42 16.22
C ARG A 64 3.40 -1.46 16.52
N ARG A 65 3.47 -2.54 15.74
CA ARG A 65 4.52 -3.56 15.92
C ARG A 65 5.92 -2.98 15.71
N LEU A 66 6.10 -2.11 14.73
CA LEU A 66 7.37 -1.43 14.47
C LEU A 66 7.78 -0.51 15.62
N GLU A 67 6.81 0.20 16.20
CA GLU A 67 6.98 1.05 17.40
C GLU A 67 7.40 0.22 18.62
N GLU A 68 6.75 -0.92 18.86
CA GLU A 68 7.12 -1.86 19.94
C GLU A 68 8.55 -2.42 19.77
N MET A 69 9.09 -2.41 18.55
CA MET A 69 10.45 -2.82 18.23
C MET A 69 11.46 -1.67 18.33
N GLY A 70 11.05 -0.47 18.77
CA GLY A 70 11.93 0.69 18.92
C GLY A 70 12.25 1.42 17.62
N SER A 71 11.40 1.28 16.59
CA SER A 71 11.50 2.02 15.33
C SER A 71 10.18 2.73 15.02
N TYR A 72 10.02 3.34 13.85
CA TYR A 72 8.78 4.00 13.43
C TYR A 72 8.67 4.05 11.91
N TYR A 73 7.46 4.22 11.39
CA TYR A 73 7.25 4.36 9.96
C TYR A 73 7.92 5.65 9.44
N GLY A 74 8.74 5.52 8.40
CA GLY A 74 9.60 6.60 7.90
C GLY A 74 11.01 6.66 8.50
N ALA A 75 11.34 5.80 9.47
CA ALA A 75 12.71 5.73 10.04
C ALA A 75 13.75 5.12 9.08
N MET A 76 13.30 4.41 8.05
CA MET A 76 14.12 3.77 7.02
C MET A 76 13.70 4.28 5.64
N PRO A 77 14.64 4.34 4.67
CA PRO A 77 14.29 4.69 3.29
C PRO A 77 13.32 3.64 2.73
N ALA A 78 12.25 4.12 2.11
CA ALA A 78 11.36 3.27 1.33
C ALA A 78 11.83 3.24 -0.14
N HIS A 79 11.64 2.11 -0.82
CA HIS A 79 11.98 2.00 -2.24
C HIS A 79 10.77 2.42 -3.09
N ASP A 80 10.91 3.54 -3.82
CA ASP A 80 9.85 4.12 -4.66
C ASP A 80 9.69 3.45 -6.03
N GLY A 81 10.38 2.33 -6.33
CA GLY A 81 10.45 1.77 -7.69
C GLY A 81 9.10 1.37 -8.29
N LEU A 82 8.15 0.97 -7.45
CA LEU A 82 6.77 0.66 -7.85
C LEU A 82 5.95 1.94 -8.11
N TRP A 83 6.24 3.04 -7.41
CA TRP A 83 5.58 4.34 -7.61
C TRP A 83 5.95 5.00 -8.94
N GLU A 84 7.18 4.79 -9.42
CA GLU A 84 7.62 5.26 -10.72
C GLU A 84 6.79 4.60 -11.85
N SER A 85 6.62 3.28 -11.78
CA SER A 85 5.78 2.51 -12.71
C SER A 85 4.29 2.89 -12.61
N ALA A 86 3.82 3.16 -11.39
CA ALA A 86 2.45 3.59 -11.12
C ALA A 86 2.17 5.03 -11.60
N SER A 87 3.19 5.89 -11.63
CA SER A 87 3.12 7.27 -12.12
C SER A 87 3.08 7.34 -13.63
N GLU A 88 3.87 6.51 -14.32
CA GLU A 88 3.87 6.42 -15.79
C GLU A 88 2.54 5.91 -16.36
N SER A 89 1.79 5.15 -15.56
CA SER A 89 0.52 4.51 -15.96
C SER A 89 -0.74 5.19 -15.39
N ALA A 90 -0.58 6.33 -14.71
CA ALA A 90 -1.64 6.98 -13.91
C ALA A 90 -2.90 7.42 -14.70
N GLY A 91 -2.85 7.45 -16.03
CA GLY A 91 -4.00 7.81 -16.88
C GLY A 91 -4.95 6.65 -17.21
N MET A 92 -4.53 5.41 -16.95
CA MET A 92 -5.27 4.21 -17.36
C MET A 92 -5.73 3.42 -16.13
N LEU A 93 -7.05 3.25 -15.99
CA LEU A 93 -7.63 2.49 -14.88
C LEU A 93 -7.10 1.05 -14.89
N GLU A 94 -6.99 0.43 -16.05
CA GLU A 94 -6.58 -0.96 -16.23
C GLU A 94 -5.16 -1.18 -15.70
N ALA A 95 -4.27 -0.21 -15.96
CA ALA A 95 -2.92 -0.24 -15.44
C ALA A 95 -2.89 0.02 -13.92
N ARG A 96 -3.78 0.90 -13.42
CA ARG A 96 -3.90 1.15 -11.97
C ARG A 96 -4.41 -0.08 -11.21
N LEU A 97 -5.34 -0.83 -11.80
CA LEU A 97 -5.81 -2.10 -11.25
C LEU A 97 -4.71 -3.17 -11.25
N ALA A 98 -3.86 -3.21 -12.27
CA ALA A 98 -2.71 -4.11 -12.30
C ALA A 98 -1.69 -3.76 -11.20
N VAL A 99 -1.39 -2.48 -11.01
CA VAL A 99 -0.52 -2.01 -9.92
C VAL A 99 -1.10 -2.36 -8.56
N GLU A 100 -2.38 -2.09 -8.32
CA GLU A 100 -3.09 -2.48 -7.10
C GLU A 100 -2.93 -3.98 -6.84
N HIS A 101 -3.13 -4.82 -7.85
CA HIS A 101 -2.96 -6.27 -7.74
C HIS A 101 -1.53 -6.68 -7.37
N CYS A 102 -0.52 -6.05 -8.00
CA CYS A 102 0.88 -6.30 -7.66
C CYS A 102 1.23 -5.88 -6.24
N VAL A 103 0.65 -4.79 -5.71
CA VAL A 103 0.83 -4.39 -4.30
C VAL A 103 0.25 -5.46 -3.36
N HIS A 104 -0.93 -5.99 -3.67
CA HIS A 104 -1.53 -7.10 -2.91
C HIS A 104 -0.73 -8.40 -2.99
N GLU A 105 -0.12 -8.69 -4.14
CA GLU A 105 0.72 -9.88 -4.33
C GLU A 105 2.07 -9.77 -3.61
N ALA A 106 2.68 -8.58 -3.57
CA ALA A 106 3.95 -8.34 -2.87
C ALA A 106 3.87 -8.56 -1.35
N ARG A 107 2.65 -8.67 -0.80
CA ARG A 107 2.37 -9.01 0.59
C ARG A 107 2.50 -10.51 0.88
N GLY A 108 2.26 -11.40 -0.10
CA GLY A 108 2.21 -12.86 0.06
C GLY A 108 3.55 -13.56 -0.14
#